data_AF-A0A1Q7J414-F1
#
_entry.id   AF-A0A1Q7J414-F1
#
_cell.length_a   1.000
_cell.length_b   1.000
_cell.length_c   1.000
_cell.angle_alpha   90.00
_cell.angle_beta   90.00
_cell.angle_gamma   90.00
#
_symmetry.space_group_name_H-M   'P 1'
#
loop_
_entity.id
_entity.type
_entity.pdbx_description
1 polymer ?
#
loop_
_entity_poly.entity_id
_entity_poly.type
_entity_poly.pdbx_seq_one_letter_code
_entity_poly.pdbx_strand_id
1 'polypeptide(L)'
;MKRLIVSTAVLAFCSLPLAAQEMGGMHKGKDVSMTGQVVDLSCFTTTGASGPSHKACATACAKSGMPLAILGDDGKIYMLASPKPADPQNSRLLPFVEQKVKVTGSVLESHGANMITIKTIAAAT
;
A
#
# COMPACT_ATOMS: atom_id res chain seq x y z
N MET A 1 -38.31 -58.07 5.38
CA MET A 1 -37.23 -59.01 5.78
C MET A 1 -35.90 -58.37 5.39
N LYS A 2 -34.91 -58.42 6.30
CA LYS A 2 -33.55 -57.86 6.22
C LYS A 2 -32.91 -58.09 4.83
N ARG A 3 -32.05 -57.21 4.31
CA ARG A 3 -30.67 -57.01 4.80
C ARG A 3 -30.10 -55.63 4.46
N LEU A 4 -29.47 -55.03 5.45
CA LEU A 4 -28.54 -53.90 5.38
C LEU A 4 -27.25 -54.37 4.70
N ILE A 5 -26.72 -53.56 3.78
CA ILE A 5 -25.30 -53.54 3.45
C ILE A 5 -24.83 -52.09 3.62
N VAL A 6 -24.13 -51.87 4.72
CA VAL A 6 -23.31 -50.69 4.99
C VAL A 6 -22.06 -50.81 4.12
N SER A 7 -21.70 -49.78 3.35
CA SER A 7 -20.34 -49.62 2.81
C SER A 7 -20.05 -48.15 2.53
N THR A 8 -19.45 -47.53 3.54
CA THR A 8 -18.28 -46.64 3.48
C THR A 8 -18.38 -45.40 2.58
N ALA A 9 -18.54 -44.26 3.25
CA ALA A 9 -18.20 -42.95 2.72
C ALA A 9 -16.79 -42.94 2.12
N VAL A 10 -16.68 -42.68 0.83
CA VAL A 10 -15.47 -42.12 0.25
C VAL A 10 -15.80 -40.69 -0.12
N LEU A 11 -15.63 -39.81 0.88
CA LEU A 11 -15.36 -38.40 0.67
C LEU A 11 -14.10 -38.32 -0.21
N ALA A 12 -14.30 -38.35 -1.53
CA ALA A 12 -13.30 -37.91 -2.48
C ALA A 12 -13.21 -36.39 -2.37
N PHE A 13 -12.61 -35.92 -1.27
CA PHE A 13 -11.97 -34.61 -1.23
C PHE A 13 -10.99 -34.61 -2.39
N CYS A 14 -11.41 -34.00 -3.50
CA CYS A 14 -10.53 -33.65 -4.59
C CYS A 14 -9.38 -32.85 -3.97
N SER A 15 -8.27 -33.56 -3.78
CA SER A 15 -6.95 -33.06 -3.46
C SER A 15 -6.48 -32.21 -4.64
N LEU A 16 -7.08 -31.03 -4.77
CA LEU A 16 -6.48 -29.97 -5.55
C LEU A 16 -5.17 -29.60 -4.84
N PRO A 17 -4.01 -29.75 -5.49
CA PRO A 17 -2.77 -29.28 -4.91
C PRO A 17 -2.89 -27.77 -4.73
N LEU A 18 -2.98 -27.34 -3.47
CA LEU A 18 -2.90 -25.95 -3.02
C LEU A 18 -1.51 -25.32 -3.30
N ALA A 19 -0.62 -26.03 -4.00
CA ALA A 19 0.81 -25.74 -4.11
C ALA A 19 1.20 -24.91 -5.34
N ALA A 20 0.24 -24.33 -6.06
CA ALA A 20 0.53 -23.40 -7.15
C ALA A 20 -0.54 -22.31 -7.25
N GLN A 21 -0.74 -21.56 -6.15
CA GLN A 21 -1.05 -20.14 -6.36
C GLN A 21 0.24 -19.53 -6.90
N GLU A 22 0.36 -19.53 -8.23
CA GLU A 22 1.31 -18.71 -8.97
C GLU A 22 1.34 -17.34 -8.27
N MET A 23 2.42 -17.04 -7.55
CA MET A 23 2.63 -15.70 -7.01
C MET A 23 2.80 -14.80 -8.23
N GLY A 24 1.68 -14.25 -8.69
CA GLY A 24 1.57 -13.51 -9.94
C GLY A 24 2.70 -12.51 -10.06
N GLY A 25 3.36 -12.51 -11.21
CA GLY A 25 4.48 -11.61 -11.49
C GLY A 25 4.14 -10.16 -11.12
N MET A 26 5.15 -9.47 -10.60
CA MET A 26 5.07 -8.05 -10.25
C MET A 26 4.45 -7.26 -11.40
N HIS A 27 3.31 -6.60 -11.17
CA HIS A 27 2.78 -5.66 -12.14
C HIS A 27 3.80 -4.53 -12.30
N LYS A 28 4.36 -4.37 -13.51
CA LYS A 28 5.36 -3.34 -13.77
C LYS A 28 4.70 -1.97 -13.81
N GLY A 29 5.07 -1.12 -12.86
CA GLY A 29 4.69 0.30 -12.88
C GLY A 29 5.52 1.12 -13.87
N LYS A 30 5.08 2.35 -14.13
CA LYS A 30 5.78 3.36 -14.91
C LYS A 30 6.75 4.13 -14.03
N ASP A 31 8.00 4.26 -14.47
CA ASP A 31 8.98 5.10 -13.76
C ASP A 31 8.59 6.59 -13.82
N VAL A 32 8.71 7.27 -12.67
CA VAL A 32 8.35 8.68 -12.50
C VAL A 32 9.37 9.43 -11.65
N SER A 33 9.42 10.74 -11.86
CA SER A 33 10.04 11.73 -10.98
C SER A 33 8.99 12.82 -10.73
N MET A 34 8.55 12.98 -9.49
CA MET A 34 7.45 13.88 -9.14
C MET A 34 7.74 14.68 -7.87
N THR A 35 7.02 15.77 -7.70
CA THR A 35 6.95 16.57 -6.48
C THR A 35 5.58 16.40 -5.83
N GLY A 36 5.55 16.52 -4.51
CA GLY A 36 4.32 16.40 -3.73
C GLY A 36 4.53 16.69 -2.26
N GLN A 37 3.48 16.60 -1.46
CA GLN A 37 3.50 16.73 -0.01
C GLN A 37 3.26 15.38 0.65
N VAL A 38 4.03 15.05 1.68
CA VAL A 38 3.70 13.90 2.54
C VAL A 38 2.55 14.28 3.47
N VAL A 39 1.48 13.50 3.45
CA VAL A 39 0.27 13.75 4.25
C VAL A 39 -0.11 12.51 5.06
N ASP A 40 -0.78 12.71 6.19
CA ASP A 40 -1.58 11.65 6.82
C ASP A 40 -2.77 11.31 5.91
N LEU A 41 -2.85 10.06 5.45
CA LEU A 41 -3.86 9.66 4.46
C LEU A 41 -5.29 9.83 5.00
N SER A 42 -5.52 9.46 6.25
CA SER A 42 -6.86 9.47 6.84
C SER A 42 -7.33 10.90 7.06
N CYS A 43 -6.53 11.74 7.71
CA CYS A 43 -6.87 13.12 8.01
C CYS A 43 -7.04 13.94 6.72
N PHE A 44 -6.14 13.77 5.75
CA PHE A 44 -6.25 14.50 4.49
C PHE A 44 -7.54 14.13 3.73
N THR A 45 -7.88 12.84 3.65
CA THR A 45 -9.05 12.40 2.86
C THR A 45 -10.39 12.65 3.55
N THR A 46 -10.43 12.66 4.87
CA THR A 46 -11.69 12.80 5.63
C THR A 46 -11.99 14.24 6.07
N THR A 47 -10.97 15.04 6.36
CA THR A 47 -11.13 16.41 6.87
C THR A 47 -10.37 17.46 6.08
N GLY A 48 -9.47 17.05 5.15
CA GLY A 48 -8.60 17.97 4.43
C GLY A 48 -7.42 18.50 5.25
N ALA A 49 -7.23 18.01 6.48
CA ALA A 49 -6.14 18.48 7.34
C ALA A 49 -4.77 18.13 6.73
N SER A 50 -3.92 19.16 6.59
CA SER A 50 -2.58 19.05 6.06
C SER A 50 -1.76 20.31 6.39
N GLY A 51 -0.46 20.26 6.15
CA GLY A 51 0.47 21.38 6.28
C GLY A 51 1.11 21.50 7.66
N PRO A 52 1.93 22.55 7.88
CA PRO A 52 2.79 22.67 9.07
C PRO A 52 2.04 22.60 10.40
N SER A 53 0.82 23.14 10.47
CA SER A 53 -0.03 23.08 11.67
C SER A 53 -0.49 21.67 12.01
N HIS A 54 -0.56 20.77 11.02
CA HIS A 54 -0.97 19.38 11.20
C HIS A 54 0.20 18.43 11.52
N LYS A 55 1.45 18.87 11.35
CA LYS A 55 2.64 18.02 11.41
C LYS A 55 2.75 17.20 12.69
N ALA A 56 2.53 17.81 13.86
CA ALA A 56 2.68 17.12 15.14
C ALA A 56 1.64 15.99 15.31
N CYS A 57 0.40 16.24 14.91
CA CYS A 57 -0.68 15.26 14.94
C CYS A 57 -0.41 14.12 13.95
N ALA A 58 -0.14 14.45 12.68
CA ALA A 58 0.19 13.47 11.65
C ALA A 58 1.40 12.60 12.02
N THR A 59 2.43 13.19 12.65
CA THR A 59 3.62 12.44 13.10
C THR A 59 3.26 11.43 14.19
N ALA A 60 2.39 11.79 15.14
CA ALA A 60 1.93 10.88 16.18
C ALA A 60 1.13 9.72 15.58
N CYS A 61 0.18 10.02 14.69
CA CYS A 61 -0.62 9.02 13.97
C CYS A 61 0.28 8.04 13.17
N ALA A 62 1.25 8.56 12.43
CA ALA A 62 2.18 7.74 11.64
C ALA A 62 3.02 6.81 12.52
N LYS A 63 3.47 7.27 13.70
CA LYS A 63 4.20 6.44 14.68
C LYS A 63 3.31 5.35 15.29
N SER A 64 1.99 5.56 15.35
CA SER A 64 1.01 4.55 15.75
C SER A 64 0.62 3.60 14.62
N GLY A 65 1.22 3.71 13.43
CA GLY A 65 0.99 2.81 12.30
C GLY A 65 -0.01 3.34 11.27
N MET A 66 -0.51 4.57 11.40
CA MET A 66 -1.38 5.15 10.38
C MET A 66 -0.61 5.39 9.08
N PRO A 67 -1.22 5.12 7.91
CA PRO A 67 -0.57 5.26 6.63
C PRO A 67 -0.34 6.74 6.28
N LEU A 68 0.89 7.06 5.91
CA LEU A 68 1.24 8.26 5.18
C LEU A 68 1.11 8.01 3.68
N ALA A 69 0.86 9.07 2.93
CA ALA A 69 0.84 9.05 1.47
C ALA A 69 1.55 10.29 0.91
N ILE A 70 1.78 10.30 -0.40
CA ILE A 70 2.25 11.49 -1.12
C ILE A 70 1.05 12.07 -1.87
N LEU A 71 0.66 13.31 -1.52
CA LEU A 71 -0.22 14.13 -2.35
C LEU A 71 0.65 14.77 -3.44
N GLY A 72 0.56 14.26 -4.67
CA GLY A 72 1.27 14.82 -5.81
C GLY A 72 0.78 16.22 -6.15
N ASP A 73 1.65 17.01 -6.80
CA ASP A 73 1.26 18.34 -7.31
C ASP A 73 0.19 18.26 -8.41
N ASP A 74 -0.04 17.07 -8.97
CA ASP A 74 -1.14 16.75 -9.87
C ASP A 74 -2.49 16.52 -9.15
N GLY A 75 -2.52 16.68 -7.82
CA GLY A 75 -3.70 16.48 -6.99
C GLY A 75 -4.04 15.02 -6.68
N LYS A 76 -3.20 14.06 -7.11
CA LYS A 76 -3.44 12.64 -6.87
C LYS A 76 -2.76 12.16 -5.59
N ILE A 77 -3.39 11.20 -4.93
CA ILE A 77 -2.79 10.50 -3.77
C ILE A 77 -2.03 9.28 -4.28
N TYR A 78 -0.78 9.16 -3.85
CA TYR A 78 0.11 8.04 -4.12
C TYR A 78 0.40 7.29 -2.82
N MET A 79 -0.12 6.07 -2.71
CA MET A 79 0.10 5.18 -1.56
C MET A 79 1.36 4.34 -1.78
N LEU A 80 2.13 4.13 -0.72
CA LEU A 80 3.38 3.39 -0.84
C LEU A 80 3.12 1.90 -1.01
N ALA A 81 3.84 1.30 -1.95
CA ALA A 81 3.87 -0.13 -2.18
C ALA A 81 5.28 -0.67 -1.98
N SER A 82 5.37 -1.94 -1.62
CA SER A 82 6.61 -2.70 -1.74
C SER A 82 6.42 -3.89 -2.67
N PRO A 83 7.40 -4.20 -3.53
CA PRO A 83 7.44 -5.45 -4.26
C PRO A 83 7.65 -6.68 -3.36
N LYS A 84 8.00 -6.48 -2.07
CA LYS A 84 8.29 -7.55 -1.12
C LYS A 84 7.13 -7.73 -0.15
N PRO A 85 6.70 -8.98 0.12
CA PRO A 85 5.73 -9.26 1.17
C PRO A 85 6.22 -8.76 2.53
N ALA A 86 5.28 -8.28 3.36
CA ALA A 86 5.55 -7.83 4.73
C ALA A 86 6.64 -6.74 4.87
N ASP A 87 6.75 -5.85 3.88
CA ASP A 87 7.73 -4.76 3.86
C ASP A 87 7.05 -3.38 3.93
N PRO A 88 6.60 -2.95 5.12
CA PRO A 88 5.89 -1.69 5.30
C PRO A 88 6.78 -0.49 4.97
N GLN A 89 6.31 0.38 4.09
CA GLN A 89 7.11 1.50 3.58
C GLN A 89 6.90 2.83 4.32
N ASN A 90 6.01 2.87 5.32
CA ASN A 90 5.57 4.12 5.98
C ASN A 90 6.74 4.93 6.58
N SER A 91 7.74 4.23 7.13
CA SER A 91 8.93 4.83 7.74
C SER A 91 9.74 5.71 6.79
N ARG A 92 9.63 5.49 5.48
CA ARG A 92 10.31 6.29 4.45
C ARG A 92 9.76 7.70 4.33
N LEU A 93 8.50 7.91 4.70
CA LEU A 93 7.85 9.21 4.69
C LEU A 93 7.91 9.93 6.04
N LEU A 94 8.16 9.21 7.13
CA LEU A 94 8.14 9.74 8.49
C LEU A 94 9.04 10.99 8.70
N PRO A 95 10.26 11.08 8.11
CA PRO A 95 11.09 12.28 8.23
C PRO A 95 10.51 13.52 7.54
N PHE A 96 9.53 13.33 6.66
CA PHE A 96 9.00 14.36 5.76
C PHE A 96 7.53 14.70 6.01
N VAL A 97 6.95 14.24 7.13
CA VAL A 97 5.54 14.46 7.45
C VAL A 97 5.15 15.93 7.34
N GLU A 98 4.10 16.20 6.54
CA GLU A 98 3.58 17.52 6.19
C GLU A 98 4.61 18.45 5.50
N GLN A 99 5.62 17.88 4.84
CA GLN A 99 6.62 18.61 4.06
C GLN A 99 6.53 18.26 2.58
N LYS A 100 7.00 19.20 1.74
CA LYS A 100 7.19 18.98 0.32
C LYS A 100 8.41 18.07 0.08
N VAL A 101 8.26 17.17 -0.88
CA VAL A 101 9.26 16.17 -1.26
C VAL A 101 9.38 16.07 -2.77
N LYS A 102 10.59 15.74 -3.22
CA LYS A 102 10.86 15.25 -4.57
C LYS A 102 11.08 13.75 -4.48
N VAL A 103 10.36 12.99 -5.29
CA VAL A 103 10.29 11.53 -5.23
C VAL A 103 10.58 10.96 -6.61
N THR A 104 11.44 9.94 -6.67
CA THR A 104 11.55 9.07 -7.83
C THR A 104 11.06 7.68 -7.46
N GLY A 105 10.47 6.97 -8.42
CA GLY A 105 9.91 5.66 -8.16
C GLY A 105 9.23 5.06 -9.38
N SER A 106 8.46 4.01 -9.14
CA SER A 106 7.59 3.39 -10.13
C SER A 106 6.15 3.46 -9.64
N VAL A 107 5.27 4.03 -10.45
CA VAL A 107 3.84 4.16 -10.18
C VAL A 107 3.08 3.08 -10.93
N LEU A 108 2.23 2.36 -10.22
CA LEU A 108 1.26 1.42 -10.77
C LEU A 108 -0.13 1.89 -10.37
N GLU A 109 -0.97 2.18 -11.37
CA GLU A 109 -2.41 2.31 -11.13
C GLU A 109 -3.01 0.91 -11.05
N SER A 110 -3.67 0.60 -9.94
CA SER A 110 -4.24 -0.71 -9.69
C SER A 110 -5.50 -0.58 -8.86
N HIS A 111 -6.60 -1.17 -9.32
CA HIS A 111 -7.90 -1.14 -8.63
C HIS A 111 -8.38 0.29 -8.27
N GLY A 112 -8.09 1.28 -9.12
CA GLY A 112 -8.46 2.69 -8.90
C GLY A 112 -7.55 3.45 -7.94
N ALA A 113 -6.46 2.85 -7.46
CA ALA A 113 -5.46 3.48 -6.60
C ALA A 113 -4.14 3.71 -7.33
N ASN A 114 -3.45 4.82 -7.02
CA ASN A 114 -2.08 5.03 -7.45
C ASN A 114 -1.11 4.49 -6.39
N MET A 115 -0.41 3.41 -6.74
CA MET A 115 0.58 2.79 -5.87
C MET A 115 1.99 3.21 -6.32
N ILE A 116 2.86 3.63 -5.40
CA ILE A 116 4.24 4.03 -5.70
C ILE A 116 5.24 3.15 -4.94
N THR A 117 6.16 2.54 -5.69
CA THR A 117 7.39 2.00 -5.12
C THR A 117 8.46 3.08 -5.20
N ILE A 118 8.85 3.65 -4.06
CA ILE A 118 9.81 4.75 -4.01
C ILE A 118 11.24 4.21 -4.26
N LYS A 119 11.97 4.84 -5.16
CA LYS A 119 13.42 4.66 -5.34
C LYS A 119 14.18 5.68 -4.49
N THR A 120 13.90 6.96 -4.66
CA THR A 120 14.48 8.05 -3.84
C THR A 120 13.42 9.01 -3.34
N ILE A 121 13.67 9.61 -2.19
CA ILE A 121 12.88 10.69 -1.61
C ILE A 121 13.81 11.68 -0.94
N ALA A 122 13.58 12.97 -1.17
CA ALA A 122 14.28 14.06 -0.53
C ALA A 122 13.33 15.24 -0.29
N ALA A 123 13.65 16.10 0.66
CA ALA A 123 12.93 17.36 0.83
C ALA A 123 13.01 18.18 -0.46
N ALA A 124 11.88 18.74 -0.88
CA ALA A 124 11.84 19.74 -1.94
C ALA A 124 11.81 21.13 -1.28
N THR A 125 12.72 22.00 -1.71
CA THR A 125 12.73 23.43 -1.38
C THR A 125 11.67 24.19 -2.14
#